data_AF-A0A9N9Z8J0-F1
#
_entry.id   AF-A0A9N9Z8J0-F1
#
_cell.length_a   1.000
_cell.length_b   1.000
_cell.length_c   1.000
_cell.angle_alpha   90.00
_cell.angle_beta   90.00
_cell.angle_gamma   90.00
#
_symmetry.space_group_name_H-M   'P 1'
#
loop_
_entity.id
_entity.type
_entity.pdbx_description
1 polymer ?
#
loop_
_entity_poly.entity_id
_entity_poly.type
_entity_poly.pdbx_seq_one_letter_code
_entity_poly.pdbx_strand_id
1 'polypeptide(L)'
;MDAMLFCLAFLLTTAKGFLVPPPSDQKPLHPIADAGTIPIGPSGNQWFYSPETKSYDLTRGDTKNKPFSFSTTEGASNVTVVIAPELTTLIVIDMQNYFLDRTCNDHPSGIVAAHKTVELVKKCRDLDIKVIWLNWGLTDADLDKIPAAQMHSFRQGFANPLSPPHDERCGFGCDLGNKRGRVLMRNEWNSQLYEPLLKVAKPEDDLFINKNRVSGLWSDDKAFSQILEKDKRQTLLFAGVNTNQCVLGTLLDAYYRGYDCILVEDCCATNTPGGQDVSILDIWRNYGFVTTSSALQAGRLG
;
A
#
# COMPACT_ATOMS: atom_id res chain seq x y z
N MET A 1 27.57 6.20 48.99
CA MET A 1 26.96 7.41 48.38
C MET A 1 27.87 7.82 47.24
N ASP A 2 27.32 8.25 46.10
CA ASP A 2 28.04 8.66 44.87
C ASP A 2 28.33 7.62 43.78
N ALA A 3 27.30 6.83 43.43
CA ALA A 3 27.25 6.19 42.10
C ALA A 3 25.84 6.09 41.51
N MET A 4 24.80 6.15 42.35
CA MET A 4 23.40 6.05 41.91
C MET A 4 22.77 7.37 41.41
N LEU A 5 23.45 8.51 41.57
CA LEU A 5 22.91 9.82 41.19
C LEU A 5 23.27 10.25 39.75
N PHE A 6 24.29 9.63 39.13
CA PHE A 6 24.71 9.98 37.77
C PHE A 6 23.87 9.30 36.67
N CYS A 7 23.26 8.14 36.95
CA CYS A 7 22.38 7.47 35.97
C CYS A 7 21.01 8.13 35.82
N LEU A 8 20.54 8.92 36.81
CA LEU A 8 19.25 9.61 36.72
C LEU A 8 19.33 10.91 35.90
N ALA A 9 20.51 11.51 35.77
CA ALA A 9 20.69 12.78 35.03
C ALA A 9 20.80 12.59 33.50
N PHE A 10 21.21 11.41 33.03
CA PHE A 10 21.32 11.11 31.59
C PHE A 10 20.00 10.63 30.97
N LEU A 11 19.05 10.15 31.80
CA LEU A 11 17.72 9.72 31.36
C LEU A 11 16.73 10.88 31.16
N LEU A 12 17.08 12.10 31.57
CA LEU A 12 16.21 13.28 31.47
C LEU A 12 16.56 14.24 30.32
N THR A 13 17.60 13.96 29.50
CA THR A 13 18.05 14.86 28.43
C THR A 13 17.89 14.35 27.00
N THR A 14 17.30 13.17 26.76
CA THR A 14 17.06 12.67 25.38
C THR A 14 15.63 12.20 25.11
N ALA A 15 14.66 12.49 25.98
CA ALA A 15 13.24 12.33 25.70
C ALA A 15 12.65 13.41 24.75
N LYS A 16 13.46 13.93 23.81
CA LYS A 16 12.99 14.57 22.58
C LYS A 16 13.05 13.53 21.45
N GLY A 17 12.45 12.37 21.70
CA GLY A 17 12.10 11.43 20.65
C GLY A 17 10.99 12.06 19.81
N PHE A 18 11.18 12.06 18.50
CA PHE A 18 10.29 12.50 17.43
C PHE A 18 8.79 12.36 17.76
N LEU A 19 8.22 13.36 18.43
CA LEU A 19 6.80 13.65 18.32
C LEU A 19 6.66 14.37 16.99
N VAL A 20 6.11 13.68 15.99
CA VAL A 20 5.51 14.33 14.83
C VAL A 20 4.54 15.37 15.40
N PRO A 21 4.73 16.67 15.13
CA PRO A 21 3.80 17.67 15.65
C PRO A 21 2.40 17.34 15.11
N PRO A 22 1.33 17.45 15.92
CA PRO A 22 -0.01 17.35 15.40
C PRO A 22 -0.17 18.36 14.26
N PRO A 23 -0.98 18.04 13.21
CA PRO A 23 -1.22 18.97 12.11
C PRO A 23 -1.57 20.34 12.67
N SER A 24 -0.83 21.37 12.23
CA SER A 24 -0.99 22.76 12.67
C SER A 24 -2.45 23.20 12.60
N ASP A 25 -2.94 23.85 13.66
CA ASP A 25 -4.21 24.58 13.80
C ASP A 25 -4.95 24.84 12.48
N GLN A 26 -5.65 23.82 11.99
CA GLN A 26 -6.69 23.97 10.97
C GLN A 26 -8.00 23.92 11.74
N LYS A 27 -8.66 25.07 11.79
CA LYS A 27 -10.04 25.15 12.27
C LYS A 27 -10.86 24.15 11.45
N PRO A 28 -11.46 23.11 12.07
CA PRO A 28 -12.20 22.11 11.30
C PRO A 28 -13.34 22.82 10.55
N LEU A 29 -13.40 22.61 9.23
CA LEU A 29 -14.65 22.76 8.50
C LEU A 29 -15.52 21.61 9.00
N HIS A 30 -16.33 21.87 10.02
CA HIS A 30 -17.20 20.85 10.60
C HIS A 30 -18.17 20.34 9.51
N PRO A 31 -18.13 19.06 9.09
CA PRO A 31 -19.34 18.45 8.58
C PRO A 31 -20.35 18.45 9.73
N ILE A 32 -21.56 18.92 9.46
CA ILE A 32 -22.69 18.71 10.36
C ILE A 32 -22.86 17.19 10.42
N ALA A 33 -22.51 16.56 11.55
CA ALA A 33 -22.84 15.16 11.76
C ALA A 33 -24.36 15.06 11.59
N ASP A 34 -24.81 14.39 10.53
CA ASP A 34 -26.23 14.17 10.34
C ASP A 34 -26.79 13.44 11.56
N ALA A 35 -27.95 13.88 12.03
CA ALA A 35 -28.61 13.31 13.20
C ALA A 35 -28.74 11.79 13.01
N GLY A 36 -28.12 11.00 13.88
CA GLY A 36 -28.14 9.53 13.81
C GLY A 36 -26.82 8.86 13.39
N THR A 37 -25.81 9.63 12.98
CA THR A 37 -24.46 9.09 12.73
C THR A 37 -23.66 8.91 14.03
N ILE A 38 -22.78 7.89 14.04
CA ILE A 38 -21.90 7.55 15.17
C ILE A 38 -20.47 7.95 14.80
N PRO A 39 -19.85 8.92 15.50
CA PRO A 39 -18.46 9.29 15.25
C PRO A 39 -17.51 8.19 15.76
N ILE A 40 -16.49 7.87 14.96
CA ILE A 40 -15.43 6.92 15.30
C ILE A 40 -14.10 7.67 15.21
N GLY A 41 -13.40 7.79 16.35
CA GLY A 41 -12.12 8.49 16.45
C GLY A 41 -12.21 9.87 17.11
N PRO A 42 -11.07 10.58 17.24
CA PRO A 42 -10.99 11.87 17.90
C PRO A 42 -11.48 13.02 17.00
N SER A 43 -12.00 14.08 17.60
CA SER A 43 -12.49 15.26 16.87
C SER A 43 -11.45 15.81 15.89
N GLY A 44 -11.89 16.09 14.65
CA GLY A 44 -11.01 16.52 13.55
C GLY A 44 -10.35 15.37 12.78
N ASN A 45 -10.46 14.13 13.26
CA ASN A 45 -9.99 12.92 12.57
C ASN A 45 -10.99 11.77 12.78
N GLN A 46 -12.27 12.09 12.61
CA GLN A 46 -13.39 11.16 12.81
C GLN A 46 -13.87 10.59 11.49
N TRP A 47 -14.12 9.28 11.49
CA TRP A 47 -15.08 8.68 10.56
C TRP A 47 -16.49 8.84 11.13
N PHE A 48 -17.49 8.75 10.25
CA PHE A 48 -18.89 8.71 10.67
C PHE A 48 -19.54 7.42 10.18
N TYR A 49 -20.08 6.63 11.10
CA TYR A 49 -20.84 5.43 10.76
C TYR A 49 -22.34 5.74 10.81
N SER A 50 -23.08 5.43 9.74
CA SER A 50 -24.53 5.51 9.69
C SER A 50 -25.15 4.11 9.91
N PRO A 51 -25.80 3.84 11.05
CA PRO A 51 -26.43 2.54 11.30
C PRO A 51 -27.57 2.20 10.35
N GLU A 52 -28.29 3.22 9.87
CA GLU A 52 -29.44 3.04 8.96
C GLU A 52 -29.00 2.50 7.59
N THR A 53 -27.95 3.07 7.02
CA THR A 53 -27.44 2.70 5.69
C THR A 53 -26.25 1.74 5.75
N LYS A 54 -25.75 1.41 6.95
CA LYS A 54 -24.53 0.63 7.18
C LYS A 54 -23.32 1.20 6.43
N SER A 55 -23.18 2.51 6.45
CA SER A 55 -22.15 3.22 5.68
C SER A 55 -21.08 3.82 6.60
N TYR A 56 -19.81 3.65 6.23
CA TYR A 56 -18.68 4.31 6.86
C TYR A 56 -18.22 5.48 5.98
N ASP A 57 -18.36 6.70 6.48
CA ASP A 57 -17.83 7.90 5.85
C ASP A 57 -16.42 8.21 6.38
N LEU A 58 -15.44 8.07 5.48
CA LEU A 58 -14.02 8.30 5.75
C LEU A 58 -13.56 9.69 5.32
N THR A 59 -14.44 10.52 4.74
CA THR A 59 -14.10 11.83 4.16
C THR A 59 -13.68 12.84 5.21
N ARG A 60 -14.04 12.62 6.49
CA ARG A 60 -13.88 13.56 7.60
C ARG A 60 -14.56 14.91 7.36
N GLY A 61 -15.47 15.00 6.37
CA GLY A 61 -16.03 16.25 5.87
C GLY A 61 -15.07 17.12 5.05
N ASP A 62 -13.85 16.63 4.78
CA ASP A 62 -12.82 17.32 4.02
C ASP A 62 -12.89 16.91 2.54
N THR A 63 -14.03 17.17 1.90
CA THR A 63 -14.25 16.88 0.48
C THR A 63 -14.71 18.14 -0.24
N LYS A 64 -14.01 18.48 -1.33
CA LYS A 64 -14.37 19.55 -2.27
C LYS A 64 -15.19 19.01 -3.42
N ASN A 65 -14.92 17.76 -3.82
CA ASN A 65 -15.65 17.07 -4.86
C ASN A 65 -16.78 16.22 -4.26
N LYS A 66 -17.60 15.67 -5.15
CA LYS A 66 -18.64 14.70 -4.80
C LYS A 66 -17.98 13.46 -4.18
N PRO A 67 -18.37 13.06 -2.96
CA PRO A 67 -17.82 11.87 -2.33
C PRO A 67 -18.21 10.64 -3.14
N PHE A 68 -17.38 9.61 -3.07
CA PHE A 68 -17.56 8.37 -3.81
C PHE A 68 -17.87 7.21 -2.86
N SER A 69 -18.96 6.48 -3.13
CA SER A 69 -19.44 5.37 -2.30
C SER A 69 -19.41 4.04 -3.05
N PHE A 70 -18.96 2.99 -2.37
CA PHE A 70 -18.89 1.63 -2.89
C PHE A 70 -19.05 0.58 -1.78
N SER A 71 -19.39 -0.66 -2.16
CA SER A 71 -19.61 -1.75 -1.21
C SER A 71 -18.30 -2.42 -0.78
N THR A 72 -18.26 -2.91 0.46
CA THR A 72 -17.24 -3.87 0.90
C THR A 72 -17.62 -5.28 0.44
N THR A 73 -16.63 -6.16 0.31
CA THR A 73 -16.84 -7.58 -0.04
C THR A 73 -16.66 -8.51 1.15
N GLU A 74 -15.93 -8.06 2.17
CA GLU A 74 -15.76 -8.77 3.42
C GLU A 74 -16.53 -8.10 4.57
N GLY A 75 -16.77 -8.88 5.64
CA GLY A 75 -17.48 -8.44 6.83
C GLY A 75 -19.01 -8.55 6.72
N ALA A 76 -19.73 -7.59 7.31
CA ALA A 76 -21.19 -7.62 7.33
C ALA A 76 -21.78 -7.29 5.94
N SER A 77 -22.90 -7.92 5.60
CA SER A 77 -23.56 -7.67 4.30
C SER A 77 -24.12 -6.26 4.17
N ASN A 78 -24.03 -5.73 2.95
CA ASN A 78 -24.50 -4.41 2.54
C ASN A 78 -23.78 -3.24 3.24
N VAL A 79 -22.54 -3.45 3.69
CA VAL A 79 -21.70 -2.36 4.18
C VAL A 79 -21.15 -1.57 3.01
N THR A 80 -21.16 -0.25 3.14
CA THR A 80 -20.55 0.66 2.17
C THR A 80 -19.50 1.54 2.82
N VAL A 81 -18.55 1.98 2.02
CA VAL A 81 -17.52 2.95 2.39
C VAL A 81 -17.67 4.17 1.49
N VAL A 82 -17.51 5.35 2.07
CA VAL A 82 -17.52 6.64 1.37
C VAL A 82 -16.16 7.30 1.52
N ILE A 83 -15.58 7.72 0.40
CA ILE A 83 -14.24 8.34 0.32
C ILE A 83 -14.30 9.69 -0.40
N ALA A 84 -13.32 10.55 -0.13
CA ALA A 84 -13.07 11.76 -0.91
C ALA A 84 -12.05 11.42 -2.02
N PRO A 85 -12.43 11.38 -3.31
CA PRO A 85 -11.53 10.93 -4.38
C PRO A 85 -10.21 11.72 -4.44
N GLU A 86 -10.25 13.03 -4.26
CA GLU A 86 -9.09 13.93 -4.27
C GLU A 86 -8.11 13.71 -3.11
N LEU A 87 -8.58 13.13 -1.99
CA LEU A 87 -7.73 12.75 -0.86
C LEU A 87 -7.38 11.26 -0.88
N THR A 88 -7.86 10.53 -1.88
CA THR A 88 -7.60 9.10 -2.04
C THR A 88 -6.42 8.87 -2.98
N THR A 89 -5.71 7.77 -2.79
CA THR A 89 -4.65 7.32 -3.70
C THR A 89 -4.76 5.83 -3.94
N LEU A 90 -4.71 5.41 -5.21
CA LEU A 90 -4.47 4.03 -5.60
C LEU A 90 -2.97 3.76 -5.60
N ILE A 91 -2.55 2.77 -4.83
CA ILE A 91 -1.18 2.28 -4.78
C ILE A 91 -1.14 0.92 -5.46
N VAL A 92 -0.43 0.83 -6.58
CA VAL A 92 -0.19 -0.43 -7.30
C VAL A 92 1.22 -0.91 -6.99
N ILE A 93 1.32 -2.02 -6.27
CA ILE A 93 2.56 -2.51 -5.67
C ILE A 93 3.17 -3.66 -6.49
N ASP A 94 4.44 -3.49 -6.88
CA ASP A 94 5.32 -4.52 -7.45
C ASP A 94 4.71 -5.34 -8.62
N MET A 95 3.84 -4.73 -9.42
CA MET A 95 3.29 -5.38 -10.63
C MET A 95 4.29 -5.33 -11.79
N GLN A 96 5.48 -5.90 -11.56
CA GLN A 96 6.64 -5.85 -12.45
C GLN A 96 6.86 -7.18 -13.15
N ASN A 97 7.60 -7.16 -14.27
CA ASN A 97 7.96 -8.37 -15.03
C ASN A 97 8.62 -9.45 -14.16
N TYR A 98 9.47 -9.07 -13.19
CA TYR A 98 10.11 -10.02 -12.28
C TYR A 98 9.09 -10.92 -11.54
N PHE A 99 7.94 -10.36 -11.15
CA PHE A 99 6.94 -11.08 -10.36
C PHE A 99 5.89 -11.80 -11.22
N LEU A 100 5.59 -11.25 -12.40
CA LEU A 100 4.43 -11.64 -13.21
C LEU A 100 4.77 -12.28 -14.55
N ASP A 101 5.93 -11.98 -15.12
CA ASP A 101 6.33 -12.61 -16.37
C ASP A 101 6.80 -14.04 -16.10
N ARG A 102 6.24 -15.00 -16.85
CA ARG A 102 6.52 -16.43 -16.67
C ARG A 102 7.98 -16.81 -16.87
N THR A 103 8.74 -15.97 -17.58
CA THR A 103 10.18 -16.17 -17.72
C THR A 103 10.93 -15.85 -16.42
N CYS A 104 10.38 -15.05 -15.50
CA CYS A 104 10.98 -14.76 -14.20
C CYS A 104 10.33 -15.54 -13.06
N ASN A 105 9.00 -15.60 -13.04
CA ASN A 105 8.24 -16.22 -11.96
C ASN A 105 6.86 -16.69 -12.46
N ASP A 106 6.50 -17.93 -12.17
CA ASP A 106 5.18 -18.47 -12.51
C ASP A 106 4.12 -18.01 -11.48
N HIS A 107 3.38 -16.94 -11.81
CA HIS A 107 2.39 -16.31 -10.92
C HIS A 107 1.03 -16.11 -11.63
N PRO A 108 0.27 -17.21 -11.86
CA PRO A 108 -0.95 -17.15 -12.66
C PRO A 108 -2.04 -16.27 -12.05
N SER A 109 -2.19 -16.28 -10.72
CA SER A 109 -3.15 -15.41 -10.02
C SER A 109 -2.73 -13.95 -10.07
N GLY A 110 -1.43 -13.65 -10.01
CA GLY A 110 -0.88 -12.31 -10.20
C GLY A 110 -1.16 -11.73 -11.58
N ILE A 111 -1.05 -12.55 -12.63
CA ILE A 111 -1.40 -12.13 -14.00
C ILE A 111 -2.88 -11.75 -14.10
N VAL A 112 -3.78 -12.54 -13.49
CA VAL A 112 -5.22 -12.22 -13.43
C VAL A 112 -5.45 -10.91 -12.67
N ALA A 113 -4.80 -10.73 -11.52
CA ALA A 113 -4.88 -9.51 -10.73
C ALA A 113 -4.37 -8.28 -11.51
N ALA A 114 -3.30 -8.41 -12.29
CA ALA A 114 -2.79 -7.34 -13.14
C ALA A 114 -3.81 -6.89 -14.20
N HIS A 115 -4.52 -7.83 -14.84
CA HIS A 115 -5.59 -7.49 -15.79
C HIS A 115 -6.77 -6.78 -15.12
N LYS A 116 -7.16 -7.18 -13.91
CA LYS A 116 -8.19 -6.45 -13.14
C LYS A 116 -7.73 -5.07 -12.71
N THR A 117 -6.45 -4.95 -12.35
CA THR A 117 -5.83 -3.68 -11.97
C THR A 117 -5.86 -2.67 -13.11
N VAL A 118 -5.79 -3.11 -14.38
CA VAL A 118 -5.95 -2.23 -15.54
C VAL A 118 -7.30 -1.47 -15.51
N GLU A 119 -8.39 -2.17 -15.24
CA GLU A 119 -9.72 -1.55 -15.16
C GLU A 119 -9.89 -0.71 -13.89
N LEU A 120 -9.29 -1.13 -12.78
CA LEU A 120 -9.24 -0.34 -11.54
C LEU A 120 -8.53 1.00 -11.75
N VAL A 121 -7.38 1.00 -12.46
CA VAL A 121 -6.61 2.21 -12.76
C VAL A 121 -7.45 3.19 -13.59
N LYS A 122 -8.17 2.70 -14.62
CA LYS A 122 -9.08 3.54 -15.42
C LYS A 122 -10.15 4.19 -14.54
N LYS A 123 -10.83 3.38 -13.72
CA LYS A 123 -11.88 3.87 -12.81
C LYS A 123 -11.35 4.90 -11.82
N CYS A 124 -10.16 4.69 -11.26
CA CYS A 124 -9.54 5.64 -10.35
C CYS A 124 -9.30 6.98 -11.04
N ARG A 125 -8.81 6.98 -12.28
CA ARG A 125 -8.60 8.22 -13.04
C ARG A 125 -9.89 8.94 -13.42
N ASP A 126 -10.96 8.19 -13.77
CA ASP A 126 -12.28 8.78 -14.02
C ASP A 126 -12.85 9.50 -12.78
N LEU A 127 -12.39 9.10 -11.59
CA LEU A 127 -12.73 9.70 -10.30
C LEU A 127 -11.71 10.73 -9.81
N ASP A 128 -10.66 11.04 -10.59
CA ASP A 128 -9.53 11.89 -10.19
C ASP A 128 -8.75 11.37 -8.95
N ILE A 129 -8.79 10.05 -8.71
CA ILE A 129 -7.98 9.39 -7.70
C ILE A 129 -6.54 9.28 -8.23
N LYS A 130 -5.57 9.78 -7.45
CA LYS A 130 -4.16 9.70 -7.80
C LYS A 130 -3.68 8.25 -7.87
N VAL A 131 -2.95 7.90 -8.92
CA VAL A 131 -2.33 6.58 -9.11
C VAL A 131 -0.83 6.67 -8.82
N ILE A 132 -0.36 5.78 -7.94
CA ILE A 132 1.06 5.60 -7.62
C ILE A 132 1.47 4.17 -7.97
N TRP A 133 2.47 4.05 -8.85
CA TRP A 133 3.17 2.81 -9.15
C TRP A 133 4.34 2.66 -8.18
N LEU A 134 4.17 1.84 -7.14
CA LEU A 134 5.13 1.67 -6.06
C LEU A 134 5.86 0.33 -6.23
N ASN A 135 7.03 0.37 -6.84
CA ASN A 135 7.70 -0.81 -7.37
C ASN A 135 9.13 -0.93 -6.84
N TRP A 136 9.66 -2.15 -6.77
CA TRP A 136 11.09 -2.31 -6.50
C TRP A 136 11.93 -1.64 -7.59
N GLY A 137 12.93 -0.87 -7.16
CA GLY A 137 13.92 -0.31 -8.07
C GLY A 137 15.17 0.02 -7.30
N LEU A 138 16.11 -0.93 -7.30
CA LEU A 138 17.35 -0.84 -6.55
C LEU A 138 18.46 -0.17 -7.36
N THR A 139 19.29 0.60 -6.67
CA THR A 139 20.59 1.08 -7.15
C THR A 139 21.70 0.25 -6.51
N ASP A 140 22.93 0.32 -7.04
CA ASP A 140 24.06 -0.37 -6.39
C ASP A 140 24.29 0.13 -4.96
N ALA A 141 24.06 1.42 -4.70
CA ALA A 141 24.13 1.99 -3.34
C ALA A 141 23.03 1.46 -2.40
N ASP A 142 21.90 0.98 -2.94
CA ASP A 142 20.88 0.32 -2.13
C ASP A 142 21.36 -1.06 -1.70
N LEU A 143 21.99 -1.83 -2.60
CA LEU A 143 22.49 -3.19 -2.30
C LEU A 143 23.44 -3.21 -1.10
N ASP A 144 24.26 -2.17 -0.94
CA ASP A 144 25.17 -2.02 0.20
C ASP A 144 24.45 -1.80 1.54
N LYS A 145 23.17 -1.42 1.50
CA LYS A 145 22.37 -1.05 2.68
C LYS A 145 21.21 -2.00 2.97
N ILE A 146 20.85 -2.89 2.04
CA ILE A 146 19.75 -3.83 2.27
C ILE A 146 20.09 -4.71 3.48
N PRO A 147 19.21 -4.76 4.50
CA PRO A 147 19.44 -5.59 5.67
C PRO A 147 19.55 -7.08 5.31
N ALA A 148 20.41 -7.81 6.01
CA ALA A 148 20.62 -9.24 5.79
C ALA A 148 19.31 -10.07 5.82
N ALA A 149 18.35 -9.70 6.68
CA ALA A 149 17.04 -10.36 6.75
C ALA A 149 16.26 -10.23 5.43
N GLN A 150 16.30 -9.05 4.78
CA GLN A 150 15.63 -8.83 3.50
C GLN A 150 16.40 -9.47 2.35
N MET A 151 17.75 -9.43 2.39
CA MET A 151 18.58 -10.20 1.45
C MET A 151 18.27 -11.70 1.52
N HIS A 152 18.08 -12.23 2.73
CA HIS A 152 17.72 -13.63 2.95
C HIS A 152 16.36 -13.98 2.34
N SER A 153 15.32 -13.14 2.54
CA SER A 153 13.99 -13.39 1.98
C SER A 153 13.97 -13.45 0.44
N PHE A 154 14.85 -12.72 -0.22
CA PHE A 154 14.94 -12.69 -1.69
C PHE A 154 16.05 -13.58 -2.27
N ARG A 155 16.90 -14.19 -1.44
CA ARG A 155 17.84 -15.24 -1.85
C ARG A 155 17.22 -16.61 -1.62
N GLN A 156 16.88 -17.29 -2.70
CA GLN A 156 16.48 -18.69 -2.63
C GLN A 156 17.71 -19.60 -2.40
N GLY A 157 17.50 -20.72 -1.71
CA GLY A 157 18.52 -21.77 -1.55
C GLY A 157 19.13 -21.90 -0.15
N PHE A 158 19.08 -20.89 0.72
CA PHE A 158 19.55 -21.08 2.11
C PHE A 158 18.46 -21.75 2.96
N ALA A 159 18.53 -23.08 3.06
CA ALA A 159 17.70 -23.93 3.94
C ALA A 159 16.17 -23.83 3.77
N ASN A 160 15.67 -23.17 2.72
CA ASN A 160 14.24 -23.11 2.43
C ASN A 160 13.81 -24.34 1.60
N PRO A 161 13.10 -25.32 2.19
CA PRO A 161 12.69 -26.54 1.49
C PRO A 161 11.66 -26.29 0.37
N LEU A 162 11.08 -25.08 0.30
CA LEU A 162 10.13 -24.67 -0.74
C LEU A 162 10.81 -23.94 -1.91
N SER A 163 12.12 -23.70 -1.84
CA SER A 163 12.86 -23.10 -2.96
C SER A 163 13.25 -24.16 -3.99
N PRO A 164 13.12 -23.90 -5.31
CA PRO A 164 13.75 -24.72 -6.33
C PRO A 164 15.26 -24.88 -6.06
N PRO A 165 15.88 -25.99 -6.53
CA PRO A 165 17.29 -26.26 -6.34
C PRO A 165 18.21 -25.13 -6.83
N HIS A 166 19.42 -25.13 -6.28
CA HIS A 166 20.29 -23.99 -5.98
C HIS A 166 20.87 -23.14 -7.14
N ASP A 167 20.36 -23.18 -8.38
CA ASP A 167 21.12 -22.62 -9.53
C ASP A 167 20.39 -21.62 -10.46
N GLU A 168 19.13 -21.26 -10.22
CA GLU A 168 18.41 -20.37 -11.17
C GLU A 168 17.94 -19.02 -10.59
N ARG A 169 17.94 -18.84 -9.26
CA ARG A 169 17.57 -17.57 -8.61
C ARG A 169 18.63 -17.11 -7.62
N CYS A 170 19.53 -16.24 -8.08
CA CYS A 170 20.34 -15.43 -7.19
C CYS A 170 19.57 -14.15 -6.80
N GLY A 171 19.76 -13.67 -5.56
CA GLY A 171 18.95 -12.59 -4.97
C GLY A 171 19.15 -11.21 -5.63
N PHE A 172 18.79 -10.15 -4.91
CA PHE A 172 18.89 -8.77 -5.42
C PHE A 172 20.21 -8.46 -6.13
N GLY A 173 20.10 -7.74 -7.26
CA GLY A 173 21.26 -7.26 -8.04
C GLY A 173 21.94 -8.30 -8.91
N CYS A 174 21.50 -9.55 -8.86
CA CYS A 174 22.11 -10.62 -9.63
C CYS A 174 21.56 -10.71 -11.06
N ASP A 175 22.38 -11.04 -12.05
CA ASP A 175 21.96 -11.05 -13.45
C ASP A 175 21.14 -12.31 -13.78
N LEU A 176 19.90 -12.12 -14.23
CA LEU A 176 19.03 -13.21 -14.66
C LEU A 176 19.42 -13.76 -16.04
N GLY A 177 20.34 -13.13 -16.77
CA GLY A 177 20.67 -13.52 -18.14
C GLY A 177 19.49 -13.39 -19.09
N ASN A 178 19.65 -13.85 -20.34
CA ASN A 178 18.61 -13.81 -21.38
C ASN A 178 17.96 -12.42 -21.56
N LYS A 179 18.73 -11.34 -21.36
CA LYS A 179 18.28 -9.93 -21.44
C LYS A 179 17.18 -9.56 -20.41
N ARG A 180 17.01 -10.36 -19.35
CA ARG A 180 16.08 -10.06 -18.25
C ARG A 180 16.65 -9.04 -17.26
N GLY A 181 17.97 -8.85 -17.28
CA GLY A 181 18.67 -7.84 -16.47
C GLY A 181 18.92 -8.29 -15.03
N ARG A 182 19.50 -7.38 -14.24
CA ARG A 182 19.78 -7.62 -12.81
C ARG A 182 18.51 -7.57 -11.96
N VAL A 183 18.34 -8.54 -11.05
CA VAL A 183 17.14 -8.70 -10.22
C VAL A 183 16.77 -7.39 -9.50
N LEU A 184 15.62 -6.84 -9.87
CA LEU A 184 14.96 -5.68 -9.29
C LEU A 184 15.79 -4.40 -9.25
N MET A 185 16.85 -4.32 -10.08
CA MET A 185 17.63 -3.09 -10.25
C MET A 185 16.89 -2.11 -11.16
N ARG A 186 17.02 -0.81 -10.87
CA ARG A 186 16.39 0.25 -11.66
C ARG A 186 16.79 0.14 -13.12
N ASN A 187 15.83 0.43 -14.00
CA ASN A 187 15.99 0.46 -15.46
C ASN A 187 16.27 -0.91 -16.11
N GLU A 188 16.23 -2.01 -15.35
CA GLU A 188 16.29 -3.36 -15.90
C GLU A 188 14.91 -3.83 -16.37
N TRP A 189 14.85 -4.66 -17.40
CA TRP A 189 13.58 -5.18 -17.93
C TRP A 189 12.70 -5.84 -16.88
N ASN A 190 13.29 -6.66 -15.99
CA ASN A 190 12.54 -7.32 -14.93
C ASN A 190 11.94 -6.33 -13.91
N SER A 191 12.48 -5.11 -13.80
CA SER A 191 11.96 -4.04 -12.93
C SER A 191 10.89 -3.16 -13.60
N GLN A 192 10.62 -3.35 -14.89
CA GLN A 192 9.56 -2.61 -15.58
C GLN A 192 8.18 -3.16 -15.21
N LEU A 193 7.16 -2.31 -15.31
CA LEU A 193 5.76 -2.71 -15.19
C LEU A 193 5.44 -3.87 -16.15
N TYR A 194 4.62 -4.80 -15.67
CA TYR A 194 4.09 -5.87 -16.50
C TYR A 194 3.23 -5.30 -17.64
N GLU A 195 3.34 -5.89 -18.82
CA GLU A 195 2.93 -5.30 -20.10
C GLU A 195 1.51 -4.70 -20.14
N PRO A 196 0.46 -5.37 -19.62
CA PRO A 196 -0.89 -4.81 -19.60
C PRO A 196 -1.01 -3.52 -18.79
N LEU A 197 -0.24 -3.40 -17.71
CA LEU A 197 -0.22 -2.23 -16.84
C LEU A 197 0.63 -1.11 -17.42
N LEU A 198 1.74 -1.46 -18.09
CA LEU A 198 2.57 -0.49 -18.81
C LEU A 198 1.74 0.26 -19.88
N LYS A 199 0.83 -0.44 -20.58
CA LYS A 199 -0.07 0.16 -21.58
C LYS A 199 -1.04 1.21 -21.03
N VAL A 200 -1.41 1.10 -19.76
CA VAL A 200 -2.33 2.05 -19.12
C VAL A 200 -1.62 3.04 -18.22
N ALA A 201 -0.35 2.84 -17.91
CA ALA A 201 0.44 3.80 -17.15
C ALA A 201 0.57 5.12 -17.92
N LYS A 202 0.43 6.26 -17.21
CA LYS A 202 0.51 7.61 -17.78
C LYS A 202 1.62 8.38 -17.07
N PRO A 203 2.84 8.43 -17.63
CA PRO A 203 3.98 9.13 -17.02
C PRO A 203 3.72 10.59 -16.64
N GLU A 204 2.85 11.27 -17.37
CA GLU A 204 2.49 12.68 -17.16
C GLU A 204 1.56 12.89 -15.94
N ASP A 205 0.75 11.88 -15.59
CA ASP A 205 -0.37 12.00 -14.63
C ASP A 205 -0.16 11.15 -13.36
N ASP A 206 0.52 10.01 -13.50
CA ASP A 206 0.81 9.05 -12.44
C ASP A 206 2.16 9.35 -11.77
N LEU A 207 2.37 8.78 -10.58
CA LEU A 207 3.67 8.84 -9.91
C LEU A 207 4.32 7.46 -9.92
N PHE A 208 5.62 7.41 -10.23
CA PHE A 208 6.41 6.19 -10.25
C PHE A 208 7.46 6.28 -9.16
N ILE A 209 7.37 5.39 -8.17
CA ILE A 209 8.23 5.42 -6.99
C ILE A 209 8.96 4.09 -6.88
N ASN A 210 10.29 4.18 -6.82
CA ASN A 210 11.16 3.04 -6.60
C ASN A 210 11.35 2.82 -5.10
N LYS A 211 10.82 1.73 -4.56
CA LYS A 211 11.12 1.30 -3.19
C LYS A 211 12.35 0.41 -3.14
N ASN A 212 13.06 0.51 -2.02
CA ASN A 212 14.22 -0.34 -1.69
C ASN A 212 14.01 -1.17 -0.41
N ARG A 213 12.75 -1.26 0.05
CA ARG A 213 12.28 -2.10 1.15
C ARG A 213 10.98 -2.80 0.76
N VAL A 214 10.59 -3.81 1.52
CA VAL A 214 9.30 -4.52 1.35
C VAL A 214 8.12 -3.54 1.42
N SER A 215 8.06 -2.74 2.49
CA SER A 215 7.10 -1.64 2.61
C SER A 215 7.67 -0.37 1.99
N GLY A 216 6.89 0.26 1.11
CA GLY A 216 7.32 1.49 0.45
C GLY A 216 7.55 2.67 1.41
N LEU A 217 6.93 2.64 2.59
CA LEU A 217 7.00 3.69 3.61
C LEU A 217 8.34 3.72 4.37
N TRP A 218 9.18 2.71 4.18
CA TRP A 218 10.51 2.60 4.78
C TRP A 218 11.66 2.80 3.80
N SER A 219 11.38 3.24 2.57
CA SER A 219 12.43 3.55 1.60
C SER A 219 13.29 4.71 2.11
N ASP A 220 14.61 4.63 1.89
CA ASP A 220 15.57 5.57 2.49
C ASP A 220 15.35 7.02 2.03
N ASP A 221 14.91 7.21 0.78
CA ASP A 221 14.61 8.54 0.21
C ASP A 221 13.27 9.13 0.69
N LYS A 222 12.43 8.32 1.35
CA LYS A 222 11.10 8.69 1.86
C LYS A 222 10.17 9.28 0.81
N ALA A 223 10.42 9.06 -0.48
CA ALA A 223 9.67 9.71 -1.55
C ALA A 223 8.16 9.41 -1.44
N PHE A 224 7.80 8.16 -1.14
CA PHE A 224 6.41 7.75 -0.98
C PHE A 224 5.70 8.49 0.16
N SER A 225 6.27 8.49 1.37
CA SER A 225 5.64 9.17 2.51
C SER A 225 5.57 10.69 2.32
N GLN A 226 6.61 11.30 1.73
CA GLN A 226 6.61 12.73 1.45
C GLN A 226 5.49 13.13 0.50
N ILE A 227 5.19 12.31 -0.52
CA ILE A 227 4.08 12.56 -1.45
C ILE A 227 2.74 12.46 -0.73
N LEU A 228 2.52 11.42 0.07
CA LEU A 228 1.27 11.25 0.82
C LEU A 228 1.03 12.44 1.78
N GLU A 229 2.07 12.88 2.50
CA GLU A 229 2.00 14.00 3.43
C GLU A 229 1.78 15.35 2.71
N LYS A 230 2.55 15.61 1.65
CA LYS A 230 2.47 16.86 0.87
C LYS A 230 1.08 17.04 0.26
N ASP A 231 0.52 15.97 -0.31
CA ASP A 231 -0.78 15.98 -0.96
C ASP A 231 -1.94 15.77 0.02
N LYS A 232 -1.65 15.65 1.33
CA LYS A 232 -2.62 15.40 2.40
C LYS A 232 -3.52 14.19 2.10
N ARG A 233 -2.94 13.12 1.54
CA ARG A 233 -3.67 11.86 1.28
C ARG A 233 -4.13 11.27 2.61
N GLN A 234 -5.34 10.72 2.63
CA GLN A 234 -5.94 10.15 3.83
C GLN A 234 -6.32 8.68 3.60
N THR A 235 -6.95 8.39 2.47
CA THR A 235 -7.42 7.06 2.12
C THR A 235 -6.53 6.43 1.05
N LEU A 236 -6.16 5.17 1.25
CA LEU A 236 -5.26 4.43 0.38
C LEU A 236 -5.92 3.14 -0.11
N LEU A 237 -6.07 3.02 -1.43
CA LEU A 237 -6.49 1.79 -2.09
C LEU A 237 -5.24 0.96 -2.43
N PHE A 238 -5.23 -0.32 -2.04
CA PHE A 238 -4.09 -1.21 -2.25
C PHE A 238 -4.41 -2.27 -3.31
N ALA A 239 -3.56 -2.34 -4.33
CA ALA A 239 -3.50 -3.37 -5.35
C ALA A 239 -2.03 -3.82 -5.51
N GLY A 240 -1.78 -5.05 -5.99
CA GLY A 240 -0.39 -5.48 -6.22
C GLY A 240 -0.08 -6.92 -5.87
N VAL A 241 1.23 -7.22 -5.89
CA VAL A 241 1.77 -8.52 -5.45
C VAL A 241 2.96 -8.31 -4.50
N ASN A 242 3.25 -9.22 -3.57
CA ASN A 242 2.37 -10.30 -3.11
C ASN A 242 1.45 -9.80 -1.98
N THR A 243 0.20 -10.28 -1.96
CA THR A 243 -0.83 -9.90 -0.96
C THR A 243 -0.30 -9.93 0.47
N ASN A 244 0.30 -11.05 0.90
CA ASN A 244 0.79 -11.26 2.26
C ASN A 244 2.23 -10.77 2.50
N GLN A 245 2.83 -10.02 1.56
CA GLN A 245 4.20 -9.53 1.67
C GLN A 245 4.24 -8.02 1.43
N CYS A 246 4.65 -7.55 0.26
CA CYS A 246 4.81 -6.12 -0.04
C CYS A 246 3.49 -5.34 0.10
N VAL A 247 2.36 -5.94 -0.30
CA VAL A 247 1.04 -5.32 -0.16
C VAL A 247 0.67 -5.18 1.31
N LEU A 248 0.58 -6.29 2.05
CA LEU A 248 0.25 -6.28 3.49
C LEU A 248 1.26 -5.46 4.30
N GLY A 249 2.56 -5.57 4.02
CA GLY A 249 3.60 -4.81 4.72
C GLY A 249 3.45 -3.31 4.53
N THR A 250 3.20 -2.84 3.31
CA THR A 250 2.93 -1.41 3.06
C THR A 250 1.62 -0.97 3.71
N LEU A 251 0.58 -1.82 3.65
CA LEU A 251 -0.73 -1.55 4.24
C LEU A 251 -0.67 -1.42 5.76
N LEU A 252 0.03 -2.33 6.45
CA LEU A 252 0.19 -2.29 7.90
C LEU A 252 0.94 -1.04 8.35
N ASP A 253 2.04 -0.69 7.68
CA ASP A 253 2.77 0.53 7.98
C ASP A 253 1.92 1.80 7.71
N ALA A 254 1.07 1.78 6.69
CA ALA A 254 0.15 2.87 6.44
C ALA A 254 -0.92 2.97 7.55
N TYR A 255 -1.50 1.84 7.94
CA TYR A 255 -2.44 1.77 9.05
C TYR A 255 -1.81 2.30 10.36
N TYR A 256 -0.58 1.88 10.68
CA TYR A 256 0.15 2.38 11.86
C TYR A 256 0.49 3.88 11.79
N ARG A 257 0.52 4.46 10.60
CA ARG A 257 0.66 5.91 10.39
C ARG A 257 -0.68 6.65 10.35
N GLY A 258 -1.81 5.94 10.51
CA GLY A 258 -3.15 6.53 10.60
C GLY A 258 -3.86 6.77 9.27
N TYR A 259 -3.41 6.14 8.18
CA TYR A 259 -4.14 6.17 6.90
C TYR A 259 -5.34 5.21 6.92
N ASP A 260 -6.38 5.54 6.15
CA ASP A 260 -7.50 4.64 5.95
C ASP A 260 -7.14 3.63 4.86
N CYS A 261 -6.99 2.37 5.24
CA CYS A 261 -6.53 1.33 4.33
C CYS A 261 -7.71 0.55 3.71
N ILE A 262 -7.70 0.41 2.39
CA ILE A 262 -8.71 -0.37 1.66
C ILE A 262 -8.01 -1.30 0.68
N LEU A 263 -8.14 -2.62 0.87
CA LEU A 263 -7.61 -3.61 -0.06
C LEU A 263 -8.60 -3.83 -1.20
N VAL A 264 -8.12 -3.79 -2.45
CA VAL A 264 -8.87 -4.23 -3.63
C VAL A 264 -8.45 -5.67 -3.93
N GLU A 265 -9.14 -6.63 -3.29
CA GLU A 265 -8.63 -8.01 -3.11
C GLU A 265 -8.41 -8.75 -4.43
N ASP A 266 -9.26 -8.49 -5.43
CA ASP A 266 -9.17 -9.13 -6.73
C ASP A 266 -8.17 -8.47 -7.68
N CYS A 267 -7.56 -7.37 -7.23
CA CYS A 267 -6.38 -6.73 -7.81
C CYS A 267 -5.11 -7.06 -7.01
N CYS A 268 -5.20 -8.03 -6.08
CA CYS A 268 -4.09 -8.54 -5.29
C CYS A 268 -3.90 -10.04 -5.49
N ALA A 269 -2.66 -10.53 -5.43
CA ALA A 269 -2.41 -11.97 -5.46
C ALA A 269 -1.14 -12.37 -4.71
N THR A 270 -1.07 -13.63 -4.29
CA THR A 270 0.15 -14.26 -3.77
C THR A 270 0.21 -15.73 -4.15
N ASN A 271 1.43 -16.25 -4.34
CA ASN A 271 1.69 -17.69 -4.48
C ASN A 271 1.90 -18.38 -3.12
N THR A 272 1.84 -17.65 -2.00
CA THR A 272 1.98 -18.24 -0.67
C THR A 272 0.70 -19.02 -0.32
N PRO A 273 0.77 -20.35 -0.06
CA PRO A 273 -0.40 -21.13 0.33
C PRO A 273 -1.05 -20.54 1.59
N GLY A 274 -2.38 -20.30 1.54
CA GLY A 274 -3.14 -19.66 2.62
C GLY A 274 -2.82 -18.18 2.86
N GLY A 275 -1.83 -17.61 2.17
CA GLY A 275 -1.41 -16.23 2.37
C GLY A 275 -2.47 -15.21 1.96
N GLN A 276 -3.23 -15.49 0.90
CA GLN A 276 -4.33 -14.61 0.46
C GLN A 276 -5.40 -14.52 1.55
N ASP A 277 -5.94 -15.67 1.97
CA ASP A 277 -7.09 -15.76 2.88
C ASP A 277 -6.79 -15.14 4.25
N VAL A 278 -5.62 -15.45 4.82
CA VAL A 278 -5.21 -14.89 6.12
C VAL A 278 -5.02 -13.38 6.03
N SER A 279 -4.41 -12.88 4.95
CA SER A 279 -4.21 -11.42 4.79
C SER A 279 -5.54 -10.68 4.67
N ILE A 280 -6.48 -11.20 3.88
CA ILE A 280 -7.83 -10.62 3.74
C ILE A 280 -8.52 -10.62 5.11
N LEU A 281 -8.50 -11.75 5.81
CA LEU A 281 -9.10 -11.89 7.14
C LEU A 281 -8.54 -10.87 8.15
N ASP A 282 -7.22 -10.72 8.17
CA ASP A 282 -6.55 -9.77 9.05
C ASP A 282 -6.92 -8.32 8.73
N ILE A 283 -6.96 -7.97 7.43
CA ILE A 283 -7.26 -6.62 6.97
C ILE A 283 -8.70 -6.23 7.32
N TRP A 284 -9.70 -7.01 6.92
CA TRP A 284 -11.09 -6.62 7.14
C TRP A 284 -11.46 -6.59 8.63
N ARG A 285 -10.82 -7.43 9.46
CA ARG A 285 -11.10 -7.47 10.90
C ARG A 285 -10.41 -6.37 11.69
N ASN A 286 -9.20 -5.96 11.29
CA ASN A 286 -8.34 -5.19 12.18
C ASN A 286 -7.74 -3.93 11.55
N TYR A 287 -7.50 -3.91 10.24
CA TYR A 287 -6.61 -2.91 9.64
C TYR A 287 -7.28 -2.02 8.58
N GLY A 288 -8.51 -2.32 8.18
CA GLY A 288 -9.23 -1.50 7.21
C GLY A 288 -10.41 -2.20 6.57
N PHE A 289 -10.67 -1.86 5.31
CA PHE A 289 -11.78 -2.43 4.54
C PHE A 289 -11.25 -3.28 3.38
N VAL A 290 -12.09 -4.21 2.90
CA VAL A 290 -11.81 -5.01 1.71
C VAL A 290 -12.95 -4.84 0.71
N THR A 291 -12.59 -4.63 -0.54
CA THR A 291 -13.52 -4.49 -1.67
C THR A 291 -12.94 -5.19 -2.90
N THR A 292 -13.68 -5.13 -4.02
CA THR A 292 -13.23 -5.62 -5.33
C THR A 292 -13.26 -4.49 -6.36
N SER A 293 -12.49 -4.67 -7.43
CA SER A 293 -12.54 -3.79 -8.60
C SER A 293 -13.96 -3.67 -9.15
N SER A 294 -14.73 -4.76 -9.21
CA SER A 294 -16.14 -4.75 -9.63
C SER A 294 -17.04 -3.91 -8.71
N ALA A 295 -16.85 -3.99 -7.40
CA ALA A 295 -17.62 -3.17 -6.45
C ALA A 295 -17.28 -1.67 -6.59
N LEU A 296 -16.00 -1.35 -6.83
CA LEU A 296 -15.57 0.02 -7.17
C LEU A 296 -16.16 0.47 -8.51
N GLN A 297 -16.24 -0.38 -9.53
CA GLN A 297 -16.88 -0.03 -10.81
C GLN A 297 -18.37 0.33 -10.62
N ALA A 298 -19.07 -0.44 -9.78
CA ALA A 298 -20.48 -0.24 -9.44
C ALA A 298 -20.74 0.93 -8.45
N GLY A 299 -19.67 1.52 -7.90
CA GLY A 299 -19.76 2.64 -6.96
C GLY A 299 -20.35 3.91 -7.59
N ARG A 300 -20.79 4.82 -6.73
CA ARG A 300 -21.57 6.01 -7.11
C ARG A 300 -20.95 7.28 -6.55
N LEU A 301 -20.94 8.34 -7.35
CA LEU A 301 -20.68 9.70 -6.88
C LEU A 301 -21.96 10.25 -6.23
N GLY A 302 -21.81 10.91 -5.08
CA GLY A 302 -22.86 11.69 -4.43
C GLY A 302 -23.29 12.91 -5.23
#